data_AF-A0A517SSU5-F1
#
_entry.id   AF-A0A517SSU5-F1
#
_cell.length_a   1.000
_cell.length_b   1.000
_cell.length_c   1.000
_cell.angle_alpha   90.00
_cell.angle_beta   90.00
_cell.angle_gamma   90.00
#
_symmetry.space_group_name_H-M   'P 1'
#
loop_
_entity.id
_entity.type
_entity.pdbx_description
1 polymer ?
#
loop_
_entity_poly.entity_id
_entity_poly.type
_entity_poly.pdbx_seq_one_letter_code
_entity_poly.pdbx_strand_id
1 'polypeptide(L)' 'MENKINVSVPAVPRVSSSNRVRIGPMASKPKEPSVRLIRDGQRIESIVVSCACGQEITLHCEYPNVESS' A
#
# COMPACT_ATOMS: atom_id res chain seq x y z
N MET A 1 38.62 -27.54 5.62
CA MET A 1 37.84 -27.49 4.36
C MET A 1 36.54 -26.80 4.71
N GLU A 2 36.49 -25.47 4.57
CA GLU A 2 35.36 -24.65 5.03
C GLU A 2 34.54 -24.22 3.81
N ASN A 3 33.34 -24.77 3.69
CA ASN A 3 32.43 -24.48 2.58
C ASN A 3 31.69 -23.16 2.88
N LYS A 4 32.14 -22.05 2.28
CA LYS A 4 31.43 -20.76 2.36
C LYS A 4 30.27 -20.76 1.37
N ILE A 5 29.06 -20.93 1.88
CA ILE A 5 27.82 -20.83 1.10
C ILE A 5 27.54 -19.34 0.91
N ASN A 6 27.76 -18.85 -0.31
CA ASN A 6 27.51 -17.45 -0.66
C ASN A 6 26.00 -17.26 -0.91
N VAL A 7 25.24 -16.92 0.13
CA VAL A 7 23.80 -16.60 -0.01
C VAL A 7 23.69 -15.24 -0.67
N SER A 8 23.30 -15.27 -1.94
CA SER A 8 22.99 -14.07 -2.72
C SER A 8 21.64 -13.54 -2.24
N VAL A 9 21.64 -12.44 -1.47
CA VAL A 9 20.41 -11.77 -1.04
C VAL A 9 19.68 -11.27 -2.29
N PRO A 10 18.40 -11.63 -2.52
CA PRO A 10 17.67 -11.15 -3.69
C PRO A 10 17.54 -9.62 -3.61
N ALA A 11 17.89 -8.96 -4.70
CA ALA A 11 17.81 -7.51 -4.81
C ALA A 11 16.36 -7.07 -4.58
N VAL A 12 16.14 -6.27 -3.53
CA VAL A 12 14.85 -5.63 -3.27
C VAL A 12 14.49 -4.81 -4.52
N PRO A 13 13.31 -4.99 -5.13
CA PRO A 13 12.92 -4.24 -6.32
C PRO A 13 12.91 -2.75 -5.99
N ARG A 14 13.87 -2.02 -6.56
CA ARG A 14 13.93 -0.56 -6.49
C ARG A 14 12.91 -0.02 -7.49
N VAL A 15 11.79 0.47 -6.98
CA VAL A 15 10.81 1.22 -7.78
C VAL A 15 11.51 2.46 -8.33
N SER A 16 11.73 2.51 -9.65
CA SER A 16 12.30 3.69 -10.31
C SER A 16 11.35 4.86 -10.12
N SER A 17 11.85 5.93 -9.51
CA SER A 17 11.11 7.15 -9.13
C SER A 17 10.56 7.97 -10.32
N SER A 18 10.71 7.49 -11.55
CA SER A 18 10.46 8.24 -12.79
C SER A 18 8.98 8.38 -13.17
N ASN A 19 8.05 7.68 -12.53
CA ASN A 19 6.62 7.73 -12.90
C ASN A 19 5.67 8.04 -11.71
N ARG A 20 6.03 8.99 -10.85
CA ARG A 20 5.10 9.50 -9.83
C ARG A 20 4.27 10.66 -10.40
N VAL A 21 3.03 10.39 -10.77
CA VAL A 21 2.04 11.43 -11.11
C VAL A 21 1.58 12.10 -9.81
N ARG A 22 1.70 13.43 -9.74
CA ARG A 22 1.18 14.22 -8.62
C ARG A 22 -0.31 14.47 -8.86
N ILE A 23 -1.15 14.07 -7.91
CA ILE A 23 -2.59 14.35 -7.91
C ILE A 23 -2.87 15.26 -6.72
N GLY A 24 -3.46 16.44 -6.96
CA GLY A 24 -3.91 17.36 -5.91
C GLY A 24 -2.85 18.36 -5.39
N PRO A 25 -3.27 19.25 -4.46
CA PRO A 25 -2.41 20.28 -3.86
C PRO A 25 -1.34 19.68 -2.93
N MET A 26 -0.20 20.36 -2.84
CA MET A 26 0.92 19.94 -2.00
C MET A 26 0.61 20.21 -0.52
N ALA A 27 0.87 19.25 0.39
CA ALA A 27 0.72 19.51 1.83
C ALA A 27 1.65 20.62 2.28
N SER A 28 1.18 21.35 3.29
CA SER A 28 1.97 22.28 4.09
C SER A 28 2.99 21.60 5.01
N LYS A 29 2.80 20.31 5.38
CA LYS A 29 3.79 19.50 6.09
C LYS A 29 3.84 18.07 5.55
N PRO A 30 5.04 17.51 5.28
CA PRO A 30 5.15 16.12 4.87
C PRO A 30 4.68 15.22 6.01
N LYS A 31 3.58 14.50 5.78
CA LYS A 31 3.15 13.37 6.62
C LYS A 31 3.69 12.09 5.99
N GLU A 32 4.08 11.11 6.80
CA GLU A 32 4.37 9.79 6.24
C GLU A 32 3.11 9.22 5.58
N PRO A 33 3.19 8.76 4.32
CA PRO A 33 2.06 8.11 3.68
C PRO A 33 1.74 6.81 4.43
N SER A 34 0.46 6.55 4.66
CA SER A 34 0.02 5.36 5.39
C SER A 34 -1.18 4.71 4.71
N VAL A 35 -1.32 3.41 4.95
CA VAL A 35 -2.45 2.60 4.48
C VAL A 35 -3.09 1.95 5.69
N ARG A 36 -4.41 2.10 5.84
CA ARG A 36 -5.20 1.47 6.89
C ARG A 36 -6.37 0.72 6.28
N LEU A 37 -6.67 -0.45 6.85
CA LEU A 37 -7.82 -1.26 6.49
C LEU A 37 -8.93 -1.04 7.51
N ILE A 38 -10.13 -0.71 7.04
CA ILE A 38 -11.36 -0.75 7.84
C ILE A 38 -12.01 -2.09 7.60
N ARG A 39 -12.35 -2.79 8.68
CA ARG A 39 -12.88 -4.16 8.63
C ARG A 39 -14.24 -4.24 9.31
N ASP A 40 -15.15 -4.99 8.72
CA ASP A 40 -16.37 -5.49 9.33
C ASP A 40 -16.21 -7.00 9.51
N GLY A 41 -15.94 -7.42 10.76
CA GLY A 41 -15.58 -8.80 11.08
C GLY A 41 -14.34 -9.27 10.33
N GLN A 42 -14.51 -10.24 9.43
CA GLN A 42 -13.44 -10.78 8.59
C GLN A 42 -13.35 -10.12 7.20
N ARG A 43 -14.28 -9.22 6.86
CA ARG A 43 -14.30 -8.54 5.56
C ARG A 43 -13.61 -7.18 5.66
N ILE A 44 -12.85 -6.82 4.63
CA ILE A 44 -12.31 -5.47 4.48
C ILE A 44 -13.43 -4.62 3.87
N GLU A 45 -13.95 -3.67 4.62
CA GLU A 45 -15.00 -2.76 4.16
C GLU A 45 -14.40 -1.64 3.29
N SER A 46 -13.28 -1.06 3.73
CA SER A 46 -12.59 -0.03 2.98
C SER A 46 -11.08 0.02 3.22
N ILE A 47 -10.37 0.58 2.24
CA ILE A 47 -8.94 0.85 2.29
C ILE A 47 -8.76 2.36 2.32
N VAL A 48 -8.17 2.87 3.39
CA VAL A 48 -7.89 4.31 3.55
C VAL A 48 -6.41 4.53 3.28
N VAL A 49 -6.12 5.37 2.29
CA VAL A 49 -4.77 5.81 1.93
C VAL A 49 -4.63 7.26 2.36
N SER A 50 -3.81 7.51 3.39
CA SER A 50 -3.46 8.86 3.80
C SER A 50 -2.21 9.28 3.01
N CYS A 51 -2.36 10.29 2.16
CA CYS A 51 -1.25 10.81 1.37
C CYS A 51 -0.37 11.75 2.20
N ALA A 52 0.89 11.91 1.77
CA ALA A 52 1.79 12.89 2.35
C ALA A 52 1.27 14.33 2.21
N CYS A 53 0.34 14.58 1.27
CA CYS A 53 -0.37 15.86 1.09
C CYS A 53 -1.46 16.12 2.15
N GLY A 54 -1.72 15.18 3.06
CA GLY A 54 -2.78 15.29 4.07
C GLY A 54 -4.18 14.95 3.56
N GLN A 55 -4.33 14.68 2.26
CA GLN A 55 -5.57 14.14 1.70
C GLN A 55 -5.70 12.65 2.04
N GLU A 56 -6.94 12.21 2.19
CA GLU A 56 -7.27 10.79 2.35
C GLU A 56 -8.07 10.32 1.14
N ILE A 57 -7.72 9.13 0.66
CA ILE A 57 -8.44 8.44 -0.40
C ILE A 57 -9.04 7.19 0.23
N THR A 58 -10.36 7.04 0.14
CA THR A 58 -11.07 5.87 0.64
C THR A 58 -11.56 5.03 -0.53
N LEU A 59 -11.12 3.78 -0.59
CA LEU A 59 -11.60 2.78 -1.55
C LEU A 59 -12.62 1.89 -0.84
N HIS A 60 -13.88 1.92 -1.27
CA HIS A 60 -14.91 1.01 -0.77
C HIS A 60 -14.83 -0.32 -1.51
N CYS A 61 -14.82 -1.41 -0.75
CA CYS A 61 -14.74 -2.76 -1.30
C CYS A 61 -16.15 -3.33 -1.47
N GLU A 62 -16.57 -3.53 -2.72
CA GLU A 62 -17.76 -4.29 -3.05
C GLU A 62 -17.36 -5.71 -3.44
N TYR A 63 -17.91 -6.71 -2.74
CA TYR A 63 -17.67 -8.12 -3.04
C TYR A 63 -18.94 -8.71 -3.67
N PRO A 64 -18.81 -9.49 -4.76
CA PRO A 64 -19.94 -10.23 -5.28
C PRO A 64 -20.43 -11.20 -4.20
N ASN A 65 -21.75 -11.31 -4.03
CA ASN A 65 -22.33 -12.35 -3.19
C ASN A 65 -22.03 -13.70 -3.82
N VAL A 66 -20.99 -14.36 -3.33
CA VAL A 66 -20.77 -15.78 -3.57
C VAL A 66 -21.71 -16.54 -2.65
N GLU A 67 -22.93 -16.80 -3.13
CA GLU A 67 -23.82 -17.74 -2.48
C GLU A 67 -23.18 -19.13 -2.57
N SER A 68 -22.61 -19.59 -1.45
CA SER A 68 -22.17 -20.96 -1.28
C SER A 68 -23.39 -21.87 -1.39
N SER A 69 -23.58 -22.48 -2.57
CA SER A 69 -24.62 -23.49 -2.83
C SER A 69 -24.28 -24.81 -2.16
#